data_AF-A0A3Q2EIQ1-F1
#
_entry.id   AF-A0A3Q2EIQ1-F1
#
_cell.length_a   1.000
_cell.length_b   1.000
_cell.length_c   1.000
_cell.angle_alpha   90.00
_cell.angle_beta   90.00
_cell.angle_gamma   90.00
#
_symmetry.space_group_name_H-M   'P 1'
#
loop_
_entity.id
_entity.type
_entity.pdbx_description
1 polymer ?
#
loop_
_entity_poly.entity_id
_entity_poly.type
_entity_poly.pdbx_seq_one_letter_code
_entity_poly.pdbx_strand_id
1 'polypeptide(L)'
;MLRVTSLLLPALLFVLLPGSGRGYFTEERWSPESPLLAPRVVIALVCRNSAHSLPLFLGAIERLNYPKERLALWVATDHNIDNTTAILRDWLIQVQNYYHYVEWRPEDEPR
;
A
#
# COMPACT_ATOMS: atom_id res chain seq x y z
N MET A 1 -44.77 57.50 -30.66
CA MET A 1 -44.85 56.15 -30.04
C MET A 1 -43.72 55.28 -30.58
N LEU A 2 -42.48 55.56 -30.21
CA LEU A 2 -41.29 54.83 -30.66
C LEU A 2 -40.29 54.98 -29.52
N ARG A 3 -40.13 53.97 -28.65
CA ARG A 3 -39.01 53.93 -27.68
C ARG A 3 -38.95 52.63 -26.87
N VAL A 4 -40.07 51.93 -26.70
CA VAL A 4 -40.11 50.69 -25.90
C VAL A 4 -39.42 49.53 -26.63
N THR A 5 -39.60 49.40 -27.95
CA THR A 5 -38.99 48.32 -28.75
C THR A 5 -37.47 48.40 -28.87
N SER A 6 -36.89 49.61 -28.80
CA SER A 6 -35.43 49.81 -28.93
C SER A 6 -34.63 49.35 -27.71
N LEU A 7 -35.26 49.24 -26.53
CA LEU A 7 -34.64 48.77 -25.30
C LEU A 7 -34.82 47.27 -25.07
N LEU A 8 -35.82 46.67 -25.73
CA LEU A 8 -36.06 45.23 -25.66
C LEU A 8 -34.96 44.42 -26.37
N LEU A 9 -34.42 44.94 -27.48
CA LEU A 9 -33.38 44.26 -28.25
C LEU A 9 -32.05 44.06 -27.47
N PRO A 10 -31.45 45.11 -26.85
CA PRO A 10 -30.23 44.92 -26.07
C PRO A 10 -30.46 44.13 -24.78
N ALA A 11 -31.66 44.24 -24.17
CA ALA A 11 -32.03 43.43 -23.02
C ALA A 11 -32.13 41.94 -23.38
N LEU A 12 -32.72 41.61 -24.53
CA LEU A 12 -32.77 40.25 -25.06
C LEU A 12 -31.36 39.71 -25.36
N LEU A 13 -30.48 40.55 -25.92
CA LEU A 13 -29.09 40.18 -26.23
C LEU A 13 -28.28 39.89 -24.95
N PHE A 14 -28.55 40.61 -23.85
CA PHE A 14 -27.88 40.38 -22.56
C PHE A 14 -28.33 39.08 -21.88
N VAL A 15 -29.59 38.68 -22.09
CA VAL A 15 -30.13 37.38 -21.63
C VAL A 15 -29.62 36.22 -22.49
N LEU A 16 -29.37 36.46 -23.78
CA LEU A 16 -28.88 35.46 -24.73
C LEU A 16 -27.35 35.31 -24.76
N LEU A 17 -26.60 36.24 -24.16
CA LEU A 17 -25.17 36.07 -23.96
C LEU A 17 -24.97 34.86 -23.06
N PRO A 18 -24.32 33.78 -23.53
CA PRO A 18 -24.05 32.62 -22.69
C PRO A 18 -23.22 33.13 -21.52
N GLY A 19 -23.84 33.17 -20.33
CA GLY A 19 -23.13 33.45 -19.10
C GLY A 19 -21.91 32.56 -19.07
N SER A 20 -20.77 33.09 -18.63
CA SER A 20 -19.50 32.39 -18.56
C SER A 20 -19.67 31.14 -17.69
N GLY A 21 -20.16 30.07 -18.29
CA GLY A 21 -20.28 28.76 -17.72
C GLY A 21 -18.85 28.29 -17.57
N ARG A 22 -18.24 28.65 -16.44
CA ARG A 22 -17.10 27.93 -15.91
C ARG A 22 -17.62 26.55 -15.54
N GLY A 23 -17.82 25.73 -16.58
CA GLY A 23 -18.03 24.30 -16.41
C GLY A 23 -16.85 23.82 -15.59
N TYR A 24 -17.15 23.23 -14.45
CA TYR A 24 -16.13 22.61 -13.62
C TYR A 24 -15.74 21.31 -14.32
N PHE A 25 -14.68 21.36 -15.12
CA PHE A 25 -14.10 20.18 -15.77
C PHE A 25 -13.03 19.60 -14.87
N THR A 26 -13.27 18.39 -14.39
CA THR A 26 -12.35 17.66 -13.51
C THR A 26 -11.02 17.36 -14.20
N GLU A 27 -11.05 17.21 -15.53
CA GLU A 27 -9.92 16.91 -16.40
C GLU A 27 -8.94 18.09 -16.53
N GLU A 28 -9.37 19.33 -16.25
CA GLU A 28 -8.50 20.51 -16.28
C GLU A 28 -7.59 20.60 -15.04
N ARG A 29 -7.86 19.81 -13.99
CA ARG A 29 -6.95 19.65 -12.85
C ARG A 29 -5.84 18.67 -13.22
N TRP A 30 -4.74 19.20 -13.74
CA TRP A 30 -3.48 18.47 -13.77
C TRP A 30 -3.06 18.09 -12.35
N SER A 31 -3.21 16.81 -12.01
CA SER A 31 -2.64 16.23 -10.80
C SER A 31 -1.43 15.42 -11.21
N PRO A 32 -0.22 15.73 -10.68
CA PRO A 32 0.93 14.90 -10.98
C PRO A 32 0.68 13.47 -10.51
N GLU A 33 1.12 12.50 -11.31
CA GLU A 33 1.11 11.10 -10.90
C GLU A 33 1.91 10.94 -9.60
N SER A 34 1.46 10.06 -8.71
CA SER A 34 2.21 9.76 -7.50
C SER A 34 3.61 9.24 -7.84
N PRO A 35 4.63 9.51 -7.02
CA PRO A 35 5.95 8.92 -7.21
C PRO A 35 5.85 7.39 -7.31
N LEU A 36 6.70 6.79 -8.15
CA LEU A 36 6.80 5.34 -8.23
C LEU A 36 7.29 4.79 -6.89
N LEU A 37 6.40 4.08 -6.20
CA LEU A 37 6.72 3.37 -4.96
C LEU A 37 6.91 1.88 -5.28
N ALA A 38 7.88 1.24 -4.61
CA ALA A 38 8.02 -0.21 -4.68
C ALA A 38 6.68 -0.89 -4.27
N PRO A 39 6.26 -2.03 -4.82
CA PRO A 39 5.03 -2.67 -4.38
C PRO A 39 5.10 -3.10 -2.89
N ARG A 40 3.95 -3.40 -2.27
CA ARG A 40 3.96 -4.12 -1.00
C ARG A 40 4.13 -5.61 -1.28
N VAL A 41 5.05 -6.25 -0.57
CA VAL A 41 5.38 -7.67 -0.78
C VAL A 41 5.26 -8.41 0.54
N VAL A 42 4.70 -9.61 0.50
CA VAL A 42 4.66 -10.54 1.64
C VAL A 42 5.69 -11.64 1.39
N ILE A 43 6.55 -11.89 2.36
CA ILE A 43 7.44 -13.06 2.39
C ILE A 43 6.81 -14.08 3.34
N ALA A 44 6.38 -15.21 2.80
CA ALA A 44 5.84 -16.32 3.57
C ALA A 44 6.95 -17.33 3.90
N LEU A 45 7.14 -17.61 5.18
CA LEU A 45 8.08 -18.59 5.71
C LEU A 45 7.27 -19.73 6.33
N VAL A 46 7.38 -20.93 5.76
CA VAL A 46 6.83 -22.15 6.35
C VAL A 46 8.01 -23.04 6.69
N CYS A 47 8.21 -23.30 7.98
CA CYS A 47 9.42 -23.96 8.46
C CYS A 47 9.07 -25.18 9.31
N ARG A 48 9.70 -26.32 8.99
CA ARG A 48 9.66 -27.54 9.80
C ARG A 48 11.04 -28.17 9.87
N ASN A 49 11.54 -28.46 11.08
CA ASN A 49 12.86 -29.06 11.34
C ASN A 49 14.01 -28.44 10.52
N SER A 50 14.03 -27.12 10.43
CA SER A 50 14.91 -26.32 9.57
C SER A 50 15.91 -25.46 10.34
N ALA A 51 16.16 -25.78 11.62
CA ALA A 51 17.02 -24.97 12.50
C ALA A 51 18.43 -24.75 11.92
N HIS A 52 18.96 -25.76 11.21
CA HIS A 52 20.30 -25.75 10.63
C HIS A 52 20.46 -24.77 9.45
N SER A 53 19.39 -24.48 8.70
CA SER A 53 19.42 -23.60 7.52
C SER A 53 18.90 -22.19 7.81
N LEU A 54 18.11 -22.03 8.88
CA LEU A 54 17.49 -20.75 9.23
C LEU A 54 18.48 -19.58 9.36
N PRO A 55 19.63 -19.69 10.04
CA PRO A 55 20.56 -18.55 10.16
C PRO A 55 21.01 -17.98 8.81
N LEU A 56 21.25 -18.85 7.82
CA LEU A 56 21.62 -18.43 6.47
C LEU A 56 20.46 -17.72 5.77
N PHE A 57 19.25 -18.29 5.87
CA PHE A 57 18.06 -17.78 5.21
C PHE A 57 17.60 -16.43 5.79
N LEU A 58 17.55 -16.32 7.12
CA LEU A 58 17.16 -15.10 7.82
C LEU A 58 18.16 -13.96 7.52
N GLY A 59 19.47 -14.26 7.51
CA GLY A 59 20.48 -13.29 7.08
C GLY A 59 20.31 -12.85 5.62
N ALA A 60 19.79 -13.70 4.73
CA ALA A 60 19.49 -13.31 3.36
C ALA A 60 18.30 -12.34 3.28
N ILE A 61 17.24 -12.59 4.07
CA ILE A 61 16.09 -11.67 4.17
C ILE A 61 16.53 -10.30 4.71
N GLU A 62 17.38 -10.29 5.73
CA GLU A 62 17.88 -9.04 6.31
C GLU A 62 18.66 -8.20 5.30
N ARG A 63 19.45 -8.84 4.44
CA ARG A 63 20.26 -8.21 3.39
C ARG A 63 19.49 -7.84 2.12
N LEU A 64 18.18 -8.14 2.03
CA LEU A 64 17.38 -7.74 0.88
C LEU A 64 17.43 -6.22 0.70
N ASN A 65 17.87 -5.77 -0.47
CA ASN A 65 17.83 -4.36 -0.87
C ASN A 65 16.40 -3.98 -1.31
N TYR A 66 15.48 -3.98 -0.35
CA TYR A 66 14.07 -3.64 -0.54
C TYR A 66 13.57 -2.88 0.69
N PRO A 67 12.70 -1.86 0.53
CA PRO A 67 12.16 -1.09 1.65
C PRO A 67 11.41 -2.00 2.64
N LYS A 68 11.95 -2.15 3.87
CA LYS A 68 11.41 -3.06 4.89
C LYS A 68 10.04 -2.60 5.37
N GLU A 69 9.79 -1.29 5.38
CA GLU A 69 8.49 -0.67 5.65
C GLU A 69 7.40 -1.01 4.61
N ARG A 70 7.77 -1.73 3.54
CA ARG A 70 6.85 -2.26 2.51
C ARG A 70 6.90 -3.79 2.39
N LEU A 71 7.68 -4.45 3.23
CA LEU A 71 7.73 -5.90 3.36
C LEU A 71 6.90 -6.35 4.55
N ALA A 72 6.04 -7.34 4.33
CA ALA A 72 5.36 -8.07 5.37
C ALA A 72 5.97 -9.47 5.51
N LEU A 73 6.08 -9.96 6.75
CA LEU A 73 6.49 -11.31 7.04
C LEU A 73 5.28 -12.12 7.50
N TRP A 74 5.11 -13.30 6.94
CA TRP A 74 4.14 -14.27 7.42
C TRP A 74 4.89 -15.56 7.75
N VAL A 75 4.97 -15.92 9.02
CA VAL A 75 5.82 -17.02 9.47
C VAL A 75 4.96 -18.07 10.18
N ALA A 76 4.97 -19.28 9.64
CA ALA A 76 4.29 -20.44 10.18
C ALA A 76 5.27 -21.58 10.43
N THR A 77 5.01 -22.33 11.49
CA THR A 77 5.83 -23.49 11.85
C THR A 77 4.99 -24.56 12.53
N ASP A 78 5.25 -25.83 12.20
CA ASP A 78 4.47 -26.97 12.66
C ASP A 78 5.38 -28.12 13.12
N HIS A 79 5.02 -28.78 14.22
CA HIS A 79 5.60 -30.07 14.68
C HIS A 79 7.13 -30.18 14.55
N ASN A 80 7.85 -29.20 15.10
CA ASN A 80 9.30 -29.24 15.17
C ASN A 80 9.78 -30.10 16.32
N ILE A 81 10.82 -30.89 16.06
CA ILE A 81 11.59 -31.61 17.07
C ILE A 81 12.89 -30.83 17.39
N ASP A 82 13.35 -30.00 16.45
CA ASP A 82 14.54 -29.17 16.60
C ASP A 82 14.24 -27.74 17.11
N ASN A 83 15.25 -26.88 17.12
CA ASN A 83 15.16 -25.52 17.64
C ASN A 83 14.53 -24.49 16.67
N THR A 84 13.81 -24.94 15.62
CA THR A 84 13.24 -24.07 14.58
C THR A 84 12.33 -22.99 15.17
N THR A 85 11.39 -23.37 16.05
CA THR A 85 10.43 -22.44 16.65
C THR A 85 11.12 -21.35 17.46
N ALA A 86 12.15 -21.68 18.24
CA ALA A 86 12.85 -20.70 19.08
C ALA A 86 13.68 -19.72 18.23
N ILE A 87 14.42 -20.21 17.23
CA ILE A 87 15.21 -19.37 16.33
C ILE A 87 14.32 -18.35 15.62
N LEU A 88 13.18 -18.79 15.08
CA LEU A 88 12.22 -17.90 14.43
C LEU A 88 11.64 -16.88 15.40
N ARG A 89 11.24 -17.31 16.59
CA ARG A 89 10.67 -16.43 17.61
C ARG A 89 11.66 -15.33 18.02
N ASP A 90 12.89 -15.70 18.35
CA ASP A 90 13.92 -14.76 18.79
C ASP A 90 14.24 -13.75 17.70
N TRP A 91 14.37 -14.22 16.46
CA TRP A 91 14.60 -13.35 15.31
C TRP A 91 13.43 -12.39 15.07
N LEU A 92 12.18 -12.89 15.08
CA LEU A 92 11.00 -12.05 14.88
C LEU A 92 10.87 -10.96 15.95
N ILE A 93 11.16 -11.26 17.22
CA ILE A 93 11.15 -10.26 18.30
C ILE A 93 12.14 -9.12 18.01
N GLN A 94 13.32 -9.44 17.47
CA GLN A 94 14.35 -8.46 17.15
C GLN A 94 13.99 -7.59 15.95
N VAL A 95 13.38 -8.17 14.90
CA VAL A 95 13.22 -7.48 13.62
C VAL A 95 11.83 -6.91 13.35
N GLN A 96 10.81 -7.31 14.10
CA GLN A 96 9.39 -6.98 13.84
C GLN A 96 9.12 -5.49 13.56
N ASN A 97 9.83 -4.58 14.24
CA ASN A 97 9.62 -3.14 14.13
C ASN A 97 10.16 -2.53 12.81
N TYR A 98 10.99 -3.27 12.06
CA TYR A 98 11.49 -2.82 10.77
C TYR A 98 10.55 -3.15 9.61
N TYR A 99 9.73 -4.17 9.77
CA TYR A 99 8.84 -4.67 8.72
C TYR A 99 7.48 -3.99 8.79
N HIS A 100 6.81 -3.87 7.64
CA HIS A 100 5.47 -3.28 7.56
C HIS A 100 4.44 -4.03 8.42
N TYR A 101 4.55 -5.35 8.45
CA TYR A 101 3.64 -6.24 9.13
C TYR A 101 4.34 -7.57 9.41
N VAL A 102 4.04 -8.19 10.55
CA VAL A 102 4.57 -9.50 10.92
C VAL A 102 3.44 -10.35 11.51
N GLU A 103 3.22 -11.51 10.90
CA GLU A 103 2.32 -12.55 11.41
C GLU A 103 3.14 -13.74 11.91
N TRP A 104 2.86 -14.20 13.13
CA TRP A 104 3.47 -15.38 13.72
C TRP A 104 2.42 -16.46 13.99
N ARG A 105 2.63 -17.66 13.43
CA ARG A 105 1.71 -18.81 13.51
C ARG A 105 2.44 -20.10 13.92
N PRO A 106 2.74 -20.28 15.23
CA PRO A 106 3.29 -21.53 15.73
C PRO A 106 2.19 -22.58 15.94
N GLU A 107 2.47 -23.82 15.57
CA GLU A 107 1.65 -25.00 15.87
C GLU A 107 2.53 -26.08 16.51
N ASP A 108 2.62 -26.05 17.83
CA ASP A 108 3.43 -26.99 18.61
C ASP A 108 2.67 -28.29 18.95
N GLU A 109 1.33 -28.27 18.97
CA GLU A 109 0.49 -29.43 19.30
C GLU A 109 -0.33 -29.90 18.10
N PRO A 110 -0.36 -31.22 17.78
CA PRO A 110 -1.25 -31.77 16.76
C PRO A 110 -2.71 -31.63 17.18
N ARG A 111 -3.54 -31.15 16.26
CA ARG A 111 -5.01 -31.18 16.36
C ARG A 111 -5.59 -32.56 16.04
#